data_AF-A0A8S3J801-F1
#
_entry.id   AF-A0A8S3J801-F1
#
_cell.length_a   1.000
_cell.length_b   1.000
_cell.length_c   1.000
_cell.angle_alpha   90.00
_cell.angle_beta   90.00
_cell.angle_gamma   90.00
#
_symmetry.space_group_name_H-M   'P 1'
#
loop_
_entity.id
_entity.type
_entity.pdbx_description
1 polymer ?
#
loop_
_entity_poly.entity_id
_entity_poly.type
_entity_poly.pdbx_seq_one_letter_code
_entity_poly.pdbx_strand_id
1 'polypeptide(L)'
;RLKIFRFVSLYYTDGDTCDLTKTRRVVEVKLRCSKKTDKSHATSMYLVEPETCSYVLGVESALFCDLADYTDEYGIPDNEKLIKRFQQQPPPE
;
A
#
# COMPACT_ATOMS: atom_id res chain seq x y z
N ARG A 1 12.48 -17.40 13.47
CA ARG A 1 11.04 -17.12 13.20
C ARG A 1 10.97 -16.16 12.03
N LEU A 2 10.45 -16.56 10.87
CA LEU A 2 10.20 -15.63 9.76
C LEU A 2 9.11 -14.64 10.19
N LYS A 3 9.43 -13.34 10.21
CA LYS A 3 8.45 -12.29 10.48
C LYS A 3 7.78 -11.97 9.16
N ILE A 4 6.58 -12.50 8.97
CA ILE A 4 5.74 -12.16 7.81
C ILE A 4 5.33 -10.69 7.98
N PHE A 5 5.79 -9.83 7.08
CA PHE A 5 5.35 -8.44 7.04
C PHE A 5 4.07 -8.39 6.22
N ARG A 6 2.94 -8.09 6.87
CA ARG A 6 1.69 -7.80 6.17
C ARG A 6 1.78 -6.39 5.59
N PHE A 7 1.42 -6.27 4.32
CA PHE A 7 1.38 -5.01 3.58
C PHE A 7 0.19 -5.04 2.63
N VAL A 8 -0.26 -3.87 2.19
CA VAL A 8 -1.26 -3.75 1.13
C VAL A 8 -0.53 -3.40 -0.15
N SER A 9 -0.78 -4.15 -1.21
CA SER A 9 -0.29 -3.83 -2.56
C SER A 9 -1.41 -3.19 -3.38
N LEU A 10 -1.14 -2.00 -3.92
CA LEU A 10 -2.01 -1.29 -4.84
C LEU A 10 -1.29 -1.10 -6.17
N TYR A 11 -1.92 -1.47 -7.27
CA TYR A 11 -1.33 -1.34 -8.60
C TYR A 11 -1.98 -0.18 -9.35
N TYR A 12 -1.21 0.88 -9.57
CA TYR A 12 -1.63 2.05 -10.34
C TYR A 12 -1.08 1.93 -11.76
N THR A 13 -1.97 2.04 -12.73
CA THR A 13 -1.66 1.93 -14.16
C THR A 13 -2.10 3.20 -14.88
N ASP A 14 -1.94 3.22 -16.20
CA ASP A 14 -2.37 4.32 -17.05
C ASP A 14 -1.73 5.68 -16.78
N GLY A 15 -0.49 5.69 -16.27
CA GLY A 15 0.30 6.92 -16.17
C GLY A 15 0.68 7.50 -17.53
N ASP A 16 1.41 8.62 -17.49
CA ASP A 16 1.92 9.27 -18.70
C ASP A 16 2.76 8.31 -19.54
N THR A 17 2.72 8.52 -20.86
CA THR A 17 3.51 7.71 -21.79
C THR A 17 5.00 7.97 -21.57
N CYS A 18 5.75 6.90 -21.36
CA CYS A 18 7.19 6.91 -21.23
C CYS A 18 7.84 7.27 -22.57
N ASP A 19 8.74 8.24 -22.55
CA ASP A 19 9.51 8.66 -23.72
C ASP A 19 10.49 7.58 -24.19
N LEU A 20 11.02 6.78 -23.26
CA LEU A 20 11.99 5.71 -23.54
C LEU A 20 11.33 4.40 -24.01
N THR A 21 10.31 3.91 -23.33
CA THR A 21 9.66 2.62 -23.64
C THR A 21 8.43 2.76 -24.53
N LYS A 22 7.88 3.97 -24.66
CA LYS A 22 6.58 4.27 -25.31
C LYS A 22 5.38 3.55 -24.68
N THR A 23 5.54 3.00 -23.47
CA THR A 23 4.46 2.39 -22.67
C THR A 23 3.97 3.37 -21.60
N ARG A 24 2.77 3.14 -21.05
CA ARG A 24 2.28 3.93 -19.91
C ARG A 24 3.04 3.56 -18.64
N ARG A 25 3.39 4.56 -17.84
CA ARG A 25 4.02 4.35 -16.53
C ARG A 25 3.11 3.59 -15.58
N VAL A 26 3.69 2.72 -14.76
CA VAL A 26 2.99 1.91 -13.77
C VAL A 26 3.68 1.98 -12.41
N VAL A 27 2.91 1.88 -11.32
CA VAL A 27 3.43 1.92 -9.94
C VAL A 27 2.78 0.84 -9.09
N GLU A 28 3.58 0.01 -8.44
CA GLU A 28 3.14 -0.80 -7.30
C GLU A 28 3.37 -0.02 -6.00
N VAL A 29 2.31 0.32 -5.29
CA VAL A 29 2.37 1.00 -3.98
C VAL A 29 2.23 -0.04 -2.87
N LYS A 30 3.24 -0.13 -2.00
CA LYS A 30 3.29 -1.06 -0.85
C LYS A 30 3.08 -0.30 0.45
N LEU A 31 1.87 -0.38 1.01
CA LEU A 31 1.55 0.23 2.30
C LEU A 31 1.92 -0.73 3.43
N ARG A 32 2.74 -0.27 4.37
CA ARG A 32 3.23 -1.07 5.50
C ARG A 32 2.91 -0.42 6.83
N CYS A 33 2.42 -1.24 7.77
CA CYS A 33 2.29 -0.84 9.16
C CYS A 33 3.67 -0.56 9.77
N SER A 34 3.84 0.63 10.35
CA SER A 34 5.02 0.97 11.14
C SER A 34 4.62 1.67 12.43
N LYS A 35 4.82 0.97 13.56
CA LYS A 35 4.63 1.52 14.92
C LYS A 35 5.90 2.19 15.46
N LYS A 36 6.88 2.48 14.59
CA LYS A 36 8.18 3.06 14.99
C LYS A 36 8.07 4.54 15.36
N THR A 37 6.95 5.19 15.02
CA THR A 37 6.73 6.61 15.28
C THR A 37 5.56 6.77 16.24
N ASP A 38 5.77 7.44 17.37
CA ASP A 38 4.70 7.79 18.32
C ASP A 38 3.69 8.80 17.75
N LYS A 39 3.94 9.30 16.53
CA LYS A 39 3.08 10.24 15.81
C LYS A 39 2.20 9.49 14.82
N SER A 40 0.87 9.57 14.99
CA SER A 40 -0.14 8.90 14.17
C SER A 40 -0.07 9.23 12.67
N HIS A 41 0.45 10.40 12.30
CA HIS A 41 0.50 10.87 10.90
C HIS A 41 1.91 10.87 10.29
N ALA A 42 2.94 10.45 11.03
CA ALA A 42 4.28 10.36 10.45
C ALA A 42 4.30 9.28 9.36
N THR A 43 4.93 9.60 8.23
CA THR A 43 5.02 8.72 7.08
C THR A 43 6.48 8.64 6.62
N SER A 44 6.96 7.43 6.33
CA SER A 44 8.27 7.19 5.72
C SER A 44 8.06 6.57 4.34
N MET A 45 8.84 7.00 3.34
CA MET A 45 8.64 6.58 1.96
C MET A 45 9.96 6.21 1.29
N TYR A 46 9.90 5.26 0.35
CA TYR A 46 10.98 4.97 -0.59
C TYR A 46 10.41 4.69 -1.98
N LEU A 47 11.16 5.03 -3.02
CA LEU A 47 10.78 4.82 -4.41
C LEU A 47 11.93 4.11 -5.13
N VAL A 48 11.59 3.06 -5.88
CA VAL A 48 12.54 2.30 -6.71
C VAL A 48 11.95 2.14 -8.10
N GLU A 49 12.81 2.25 -9.12
CA GLU A 49 12.48 1.98 -10.51
C GLU A 49 13.15 0.65 -10.94
N PRO A 50 12.51 -0.51 -10.70
CA PRO A 50 13.10 -1.81 -11.06
C PRO A 50 13.28 -2.00 -12.57
N GLU A 51 12.42 -1.39 -13.37
CA GLU A 51 12.49 -1.35 -14.83
C GLU A 51 12.14 0.05 -15.29
N THR A 52 12.67 0.48 -16.44
CA THR A 52 12.39 1.80 -16.99
C THR A 52 10.89 2.07 -17.05
N CYS A 53 10.44 3.15 -16.40
CA CYS A 53 9.04 3.58 -16.32
C CYS A 53 8.09 2.63 -15.55
N SER A 54 8.64 1.71 -14.75
CA SER A 54 7.93 0.88 -13.78
C SER A 54 8.47 1.16 -12.38
N TYR A 55 7.59 1.44 -11.42
CA TYR A 55 8.00 1.90 -10.10
C TYR A 55 7.44 1.05 -8.96
N VAL A 56 8.17 1.00 -7.86
CA VAL A 56 7.71 0.47 -6.57
C VAL A 56 7.84 1.58 -5.52
N LEU A 57 6.71 2.00 -4.96
CA LEU A 57 6.63 2.99 -3.91
C LEU A 57 6.29 2.31 -2.58
N GLY A 58 7.22 2.26 -1.64
CA GLY A 58 6.92 1.83 -0.29
C GLY A 58 6.52 2.98 0.60
N VAL A 59 5.45 2.81 1.37
CA VAL A 59 4.94 3.81 2.31
C VAL A 59 4.73 3.13 3.66
N GLU A 60 5.39 3.65 4.70
CA GLU A 60 5.29 3.15 6.06
C GLU A 60 4.60 4.18 6.95
N SER A 61 3.53 3.77 7.63
CA SER A 61 2.82 4.61 8.61
C SER A 61 2.04 3.75 9.62
N ALA A 62 1.75 4.31 10.79
CA ALA A 62 0.86 3.69 11.77
C ALA A 62 -0.60 3.59 11.26
N LEU A 63 -1.00 4.45 10.31
CA LEU A 63 -2.34 4.47 9.71
C LEU A 63 -2.70 3.16 9.00
N PHE A 64 -1.72 2.43 8.49
CA PHE A 64 -1.94 1.19 7.75
C PHE A 64 -1.98 -0.05 8.64
N CYS A 65 -1.79 0.10 9.96
CA CYS A 65 -1.77 -1.04 10.88
C CYS A 65 -3.11 -1.76 10.98
N ASP A 66 -4.21 -1.01 10.97
CA ASP A 66 -5.54 -1.62 10.94
C ASP A 66 -5.79 -2.33 9.61
N LEU A 67 -5.31 -1.76 8.50
CA LEU A 67 -5.56 -2.30 7.16
C LEU A 67 -4.77 -3.59 6.90
N ALA A 68 -3.54 -3.67 7.44
CA ALA A 68 -2.65 -4.82 7.27
C ALA A 68 -3.23 -6.13 7.83
N ASP A 69 -4.18 -6.08 8.77
CA ASP A 69 -4.82 -7.29 9.31
C ASP A 69 -5.87 -7.92 8.38
N TYR A 70 -6.26 -7.19 7.33
CA TYR A 70 -7.24 -7.64 6.35
C TYR A 70 -6.61 -8.10 5.03
N THR A 71 -5.28 -8.21 4.96
CA THR A 71 -4.57 -8.70 3.78
C THR A 71 -4.12 -10.15 3.95
N ASP A 72 -4.10 -10.88 2.84
CA ASP A 72 -3.47 -12.21 2.80
C ASP A 72 -1.93 -12.12 2.78
N GLU A 73 -1.28 -13.27 2.57
CA GLU A 73 0.20 -13.35 2.52
C GLU A 73 0.83 -12.67 1.30
N TYR A 74 0.04 -12.42 0.25
CA TYR A 74 0.47 -11.70 -0.96
C TYR A 74 0.22 -10.20 -0.87
N GLY A 75 -0.39 -9.74 0.23
CA GLY A 75 -0.74 -8.35 0.45
C GLY A 75 -1.99 -7.91 -0.30
N ILE A 76 -2.83 -8.87 -0.71
CA ILE A 76 -4.12 -8.62 -1.35
C ILE A 76 -5.16 -8.44 -0.25
N PRO A 77 -5.91 -7.32 -0.23
CA PRO A 77 -6.98 -7.14 0.74
C PRO A 77 -8.16 -8.07 0.50
N ASP A 78 -8.69 -8.63 1.58
CA ASP A 78 -9.94 -9.39 1.59
C ASP A 78 -11.12 -8.43 1.56
N ASN A 79 -11.72 -8.27 0.38
CA ASN A 79 -12.82 -7.33 0.16
C ASN A 79 -14.00 -7.56 1.09
N GLU A 80 -14.36 -8.81 1.40
CA GLU A 80 -15.49 -9.08 2.29
C GLU A 80 -15.19 -8.62 3.72
N LYS A 81 -13.97 -8.84 4.20
CA LYS A 81 -13.57 -8.39 5.55
C LYS A 81 -13.46 -6.87 5.62
N LEU A 82 -12.93 -6.23 4.58
CA LEU A 82 -12.85 -4.77 4.50
C LEU A 82 -14.24 -4.13 4.48
N ILE A 83 -15.14 -4.61 3.63
CA ILE A 83 -16.51 -4.08 3.52
C ILE A 83 -17.22 -4.21 4.86
N LYS A 84 -17.14 -5.36 5.52
CA LYS A 84 -17.70 -5.55 6.87
C LYS A 84 -17.13 -4.55 7.86
N ARG A 85 -15.82 -4.30 7.87
CA ARG A 85 -15.17 -3.36 8.79
C ARG A 85 -15.54 -1.90 8.56
N PHE A 86 -15.64 -1.45 7.30
CA PHE A 86 -15.97 -0.06 6.95
C PHE A 86 -17.47 0.23 6.99
N GLN A 87 -18.33 -0.77 6.79
CA GLN A 87 -19.78 -0.65 7.00
C GLN A 87 -20.19 -0.73 8.48
N GLN A 88 -19.30 -1.21 9.36
CA GLN A 88 -19.51 -1.27 10.81
C GLN A 88 -19.04 -0.01 11.56
N GLN A 89 -18.42 0.96 10.87
CA GLN A 89 -18.16 2.25 11.51
C GLN A 89 -19.48 3.00 11.61
N PRO A 90 -19.92 3.42 12.83
CA PRO A 90 -21.00 4.38 12.91
C PRO A 90 -20.59 5.63 12.09
N PRO A 91 -21.54 6.27 11.39
CA PRO A 91 -21.23 7.51 10.69
C PRO A 91 -20.59 8.50 11.68
N PRO A 92 -19.58 9.28 11.25
CA PRO A 92 -19.01 10.31 12.10
C PRO A 92 -20.11 11.28 12.54
N GLU A 93 -20.19 11.53 13.85
CA GLU A 93 -21.09 12.50 14.48
C GLU A 93 -20.66 13.95 14.18
#